data_AF-A0A2I1I3C8-F1
#
_entry.id   AF-A0A2I1I3C8-F1
#
_cell.length_a   1.000
_cell.length_b   1.000
_cell.length_c   1.000
_cell.angle_alpha   90.00
_cell.angle_beta   90.00
_cell.angle_gamma   90.00
#
_symmetry.space_group_name_H-M   'P 1'
#
loop_
_entity.id
_entity.type
_entity.pdbx_description
1 polymer ?
#
loop_
_entity_poly.entity_id
_entity_poly.type
_entity_poly.pdbx_seq_one_letter_code
_entity_poly.pdbx_strand_id
1 'polypeptide(L)'
;MLSGTTLKELPGEGRSFQRRCQALWSYWALPPIIDQVHDVIYVDGIHLGRKAVVLIARSDEYVLGWYAARAEKASAWEALMSRIAPPLLVVTDGGSGFEKARKNIWPTTVVQRCTFHAFV
;
A
#
# COMPACT_ATOMS: atom_id res chain seq x y z
N MET A 1 11.16 -0.77 17.08
CA MET A 1 11.81 -0.36 15.81
C MET A 1 11.57 1.13 15.54
N LEU A 2 11.97 2.03 16.43
CA LEU A 2 11.90 3.48 16.21
C LEU A 2 12.98 4.21 17.03
N SER A 3 14.22 3.70 17.07
CA SER A 3 15.31 4.62 17.42
C SER A 3 15.53 5.49 16.19
N GLY A 4 15.69 6.81 16.36
CA GLY A 4 16.01 7.74 15.27
C GLY A 4 17.38 7.50 14.61
N THR A 5 18.01 6.37 14.94
CA THR A 5 19.33 5.94 14.50
C THR A 5 19.28 5.54 13.03
N THR A 6 20.10 6.18 12.20
CA THR A 6 20.18 5.83 10.79
C THR A 6 20.98 4.55 10.58
N LEU A 7 20.78 3.87 9.44
CA LEU A 7 21.53 2.64 9.13
C LEU A 7 23.06 2.85 9.17
N LYS A 8 23.51 4.05 8.81
CA LYS A 8 24.92 4.46 8.83
C LYS A 8 25.49 4.55 10.24
N GLU A 9 24.65 4.83 11.23
CA GLU A 9 25.05 4.95 12.64
C GLU A 9 25.15 3.59 13.34
N LEU A 10 24.72 2.51 12.70
CA LEU A 10 24.88 1.16 13.23
C LEU A 10 26.33 0.66 13.04
N PRO A 11 26.86 -0.18 13.94
CA PRO A 11 28.16 -0.81 13.78
C PRO A 11 28.31 -1.49 12.41
N GLY A 12 29.46 -1.27 11.77
CA GLY A 12 29.72 -1.77 10.41
C GLY A 12 28.88 -1.08 9.32
N GLU A 13 28.39 0.14 9.59
CA GLU A 13 27.53 0.95 8.71
C GLU A 13 26.24 0.24 8.31
N GLY A 14 25.74 -0.61 9.22
CA GLY A 14 24.49 -1.35 9.02
C GLY A 14 24.59 -2.55 8.08
N ARG A 15 25.77 -2.91 7.57
CA ARG A 15 25.96 -4.10 6.68
C ARG A 15 25.43 -5.39 7.30
N SER A 16 25.71 -5.63 8.59
CA SER A 16 25.21 -6.80 9.31
C SER A 16 23.69 -6.81 9.45
N PHE A 17 23.07 -5.64 9.64
CA PHE A 17 21.62 -5.49 9.71
C PHE A 17 20.99 -5.73 8.33
N GLN A 18 21.54 -5.13 7.26
CA GLN A 18 21.10 -5.37 5.89
C GLN A 18 21.14 -6.86 5.53
N ARG A 19 22.23 -7.56 5.88
CA ARG A 19 22.36 -9.01 5.64
C ARG A 19 21.30 -9.82 6.40
N ARG A 20 21.01 -9.47 7.66
CA ARG A 20 19.94 -10.13 8.44
C ARG A 20 18.55 -9.87 7.87
N CYS A 21 18.31 -8.68 7.33
CA CYS A 21 17.05 -8.31 6.71
C CYS A 21 16.96 -8.68 5.22
N GLN A 22 18.00 -9.26 4.62
CA GLN A 22 18.06 -9.52 3.18
C GLN A 22 16.84 -10.30 2.68
N ALA A 23 16.43 -11.35 3.40
CA ALA A 23 15.26 -12.15 3.06
C ALA A 23 13.94 -11.36 3.09
N LEU A 24 13.85 -10.32 3.93
CA LEU A 24 12.69 -9.42 3.97
C LEU A 24 12.61 -8.53 2.72
N TRP A 25 13.77 -8.17 2.16
CA TRP A 25 13.86 -7.38 0.93
C TRP A 25 13.76 -8.23 -0.35
N SER A 26 14.04 -9.53 -0.26
CA SER A 26 13.83 -10.48 -1.36
C SER A 26 12.35 -10.61 -1.75
N TYR A 27 11.41 -10.21 -0.88
CA TYR A 27 9.97 -10.22 -1.16
C TYR A 27 9.47 -8.96 -1.91
N TRP A 28 10.37 -8.13 -2.44
CA TRP A 28 10.02 -6.94 -3.23
C TRP A 28 9.57 -7.28 -4.67
N ALA A 29 8.83 -8.37 -4.86
CA ALA A 29 8.15 -8.60 -6.12
C ALA A 29 7.02 -7.58 -6.24
N LEU A 30 6.85 -7.00 -7.44
CA LEU A 30 5.61 -6.30 -7.76
C LEU A 30 4.45 -7.25 -7.42
N PRO A 31 3.37 -6.77 -6.76
CA PRO A 31 2.27 -7.65 -6.39
C PRO A 31 1.78 -8.44 -7.62
N PRO A 32 1.32 -9.68 -7.45
CA PRO A 32 0.82 -10.48 -8.57
C PRO A 32 -0.27 -9.72 -9.32
N ILE A 33 -0.47 -10.07 -10.60
CA ILE A 33 -1.67 -9.61 -11.32
C ILE A 33 -2.82 -10.46 -10.79
N ILE A 34 -3.81 -9.81 -10.19
CA ILE A 34 -5.04 -10.43 -9.68
C ILE A 34 -6.16 -10.09 -10.65
N ASP A 35 -6.57 -11.06 -11.45
CA ASP A 35 -7.69 -10.95 -12.40
C ASP A 35 -9.05 -11.30 -11.77
N GLN A 36 -9.05 -11.89 -10.58
CA GLN A 36 -10.24 -12.16 -9.78
C GLN A 36 -10.95 -10.86 -9.36
N VAL A 37 -12.24 -10.77 -9.67
CA VAL A 37 -13.11 -9.72 -9.15
C VAL A 37 -13.52 -10.08 -7.72
N HIS A 38 -13.26 -9.17 -6.79
CA HIS A 38 -13.69 -9.27 -5.39
C HIS A 38 -14.90 -8.37 -5.15
N ASP A 39 -15.84 -8.83 -4.33
CA ASP A 39 -17.01 -8.04 -3.94
C ASP A 39 -16.60 -6.82 -3.12
N VAL A 40 -15.73 -7.03 -2.12
CA VAL A 40 -15.22 -5.97 -1.25
C VAL A 40 -13.71 -6.08 -1.15
N ILE A 41 -13.03 -4.95 -1.27
CA ILE A 41 -11.62 -4.84 -0.90
C ILE A 41 -11.40 -3.63 0.01
N TYR A 42 -10.33 -3.69 0.79
CA TYR A 42 -9.90 -2.65 1.71
C TYR A 42 -8.56 -2.10 1.25
N VAL A 43 -8.45 -0.78 1.20
CA VAL A 43 -7.21 -0.10 0.85
C VAL A 43 -6.80 0.89 1.94
N ASP A 44 -5.49 0.96 2.19
CA ASP A 44 -4.93 1.84 3.21
C ASP A 44 -3.49 2.28 2.88
N GLY A 45 -3.05 3.37 3.50
CA GLY A 45 -1.71 3.93 3.43
C GLY A 45 -0.97 3.80 4.76
N ILE A 46 -0.02 2.87 4.86
CA ILE A 46 0.79 2.69 6.07
C ILE A 46 2.02 3.60 6.01
N HIS A 47 2.01 4.68 6.77
CA HIS A 47 3.13 5.62 6.85
C HIS A 47 4.32 5.06 7.63
N LEU A 48 5.46 4.91 6.96
CA LEU A 48 6.76 4.51 7.56
C LEU A 48 7.60 5.74 7.94
N GLY A 49 6.94 6.81 8.38
CA GLY A 49 7.52 8.12 8.67
C GLY A 49 7.18 9.19 7.62
N ARG A 50 7.94 10.30 7.60
CA ARG A 50 7.60 11.51 6.81
C ARG A 50 7.78 11.38 5.29
N LYS A 51 8.53 10.38 4.82
CA LYS A 51 9.00 10.29 3.42
C LYS A 51 8.72 8.94 2.76
N ALA A 52 7.96 8.07 3.42
CA ALA A 52 7.66 6.72 2.96
C ALA A 52 6.27 6.30 3.41
N VAL A 53 5.52 5.72 2.49
CA VAL A 53 4.21 5.12 2.70
C VAL A 53 4.15 3.80 1.95
N VAL A 54 3.52 2.79 2.55
CA VAL A 54 3.17 1.53 1.89
C VAL A 54 1.67 1.54 1.65
N LEU A 55 1.28 1.62 0.40
CA LEU A 55 -0.11 1.43 -0.02
C LEU A 55 -0.39 -0.06 0.00
N ILE A 56 -1.52 -0.48 0.55
CA ILE A 56 -1.91 -1.89 0.62
C ILE A 56 -3.35 -2.07 0.16
N ALA A 57 -3.62 -3.18 -0.51
CA ALA A 57 -4.96 -3.64 -0.85
C ALA A 57 -5.15 -5.08 -0.36
N ARG A 58 -6.28 -5.37 0.27
CA ARG A 58 -6.64 -6.72 0.74
C ARG A 58 -8.12 -7.04 0.53
N SER A 59 -8.44 -8.32 0.33
CA SER A 59 -9.81 -8.84 0.44
C SER A 59 -10.14 -9.15 1.90
N ASP A 60 -11.17 -9.96 2.19
CA ASP A 60 -11.44 -10.49 3.54
C ASP A 60 -10.48 -11.62 3.95
N GLU A 61 -9.86 -12.28 2.97
CA GLU A 61 -9.06 -13.47 3.18
C GLU A 61 -7.55 -13.18 3.16
N TYR A 62 -7.08 -12.35 2.22
CA TYR A 62 -5.64 -12.13 2.01
C TYR A 62 -5.29 -10.77 1.40
N VAL A 63 -3.99 -10.45 1.43
CA VAL A 63 -3.43 -9.24 0.79
C VAL A 63 -3.33 -9.46 -0.72
N LEU A 64 -4.02 -8.61 -1.48
CA LEU A 64 -4.05 -8.65 -2.94
C LEU A 64 -2.79 -8.01 -3.53
N GLY A 65 -2.29 -6.96 -2.88
CA GLY A 65 -1.06 -6.32 -3.30
C GLY A 65 -0.66 -5.15 -2.42
N TRP A 66 0.55 -4.66 -2.63
CA TRP A 66 1.09 -3.50 -1.94
C TRP A 66 2.07 -2.73 -2.84
N TYR A 67 2.24 -1.44 -2.55
CA TYR A 67 3.12 -0.56 -3.31
C TYR A 67 3.77 0.47 -2.39
N ALA A 68 5.11 0.47 -2.33
CA ALA A 68 5.83 1.47 -1.55
C ALA A 68 6.08 2.74 -2.37
N ALA A 69 5.75 3.88 -1.77
CA ALA A 69 5.88 5.19 -2.38
C ALA A 69 6.46 6.20 -1.39
N ARG A 70 6.87 7.38 -1.90
CA ARG A 70 7.30 8.50 -1.04
C ARG A 70 6.13 9.28 -0.43
N ALA A 71 4.97 9.21 -1.07
CA ALA A 71 3.74 9.89 -0.69
C ALA A 71 2.56 9.23 -1.41
N GLU A 72 1.35 9.47 -0.91
CA GLU A 72 0.10 8.95 -1.46
C GLU A 72 -0.37 9.73 -2.69
N LYS A 73 0.45 9.69 -3.74
CA LYS A 73 0.10 10.30 -5.03
C LYS A 73 -0.79 9.36 -5.82
N ALA A 74 -1.62 9.93 -6.68
CA ALA A 74 -2.47 9.17 -7.60
C ALA A 74 -1.68 8.13 -8.41
N SER A 75 -0.51 8.48 -8.93
CA SER A 75 0.32 7.53 -9.68
C SER A 75 0.80 6.33 -8.87
N ALA A 76 0.97 6.48 -7.56
CA ALA A 76 1.33 5.36 -6.68
C ALA A 76 0.13 4.44 -6.45
N TRP A 77 -1.06 5.02 -6.24
CA TRP A 77 -2.31 4.27 -6.18
C TRP A 77 -2.61 3.54 -7.50
N GLU A 78 -2.45 4.21 -8.65
CA GLU A 78 -2.62 3.61 -9.98
C GLU A 78 -1.68 2.41 -10.20
N ALA A 79 -0.43 2.51 -9.73
CA ALA A 79 0.54 1.41 -9.83
C ALA A 79 0.12 0.15 -9.04
N LEU A 80 -0.54 0.33 -7.89
CA LEU A 80 -1.13 -0.77 -7.12
C LEU A 80 -2.40 -1.29 -7.79
N MET A 81 -3.33 -0.38 -8.10
CA MET A 81 -4.68 -0.70 -8.58
C MET A 81 -4.69 -1.33 -9.97
N SER A 82 -3.77 -0.95 -10.86
CA SER A 82 -3.67 -1.51 -12.22
C SER A 82 -3.34 -3.01 -12.24
N ARG A 83 -2.96 -3.58 -11.10
CA ARG A 83 -2.62 -5.00 -10.96
C ARG A 83 -3.76 -5.82 -10.34
N ILE A 84 -4.88 -5.20 -10.00
CA ILE A 84 -6.03 -5.84 -9.35
C ILE A 84 -7.28 -5.52 -10.18
N ALA A 85 -8.07 -6.54 -10.50
CA ALA A 85 -9.33 -6.37 -11.19
C ALA A 85 -10.25 -5.41 -10.40
N PRO A 86 -11.03 -4.54 -11.09
CA PRO A 86 -11.90 -3.60 -10.41
C PRO A 86 -12.88 -4.33 -9.46
N PRO A 87 -12.87 -4.04 -8.15
CA PRO A 87 -13.80 -4.66 -7.21
C PRO A 87 -15.19 -4.04 -7.34
N LEU A 88 -16.22 -4.69 -6.79
CA LEU A 88 -17.55 -4.07 -6.72
C LEU A 88 -17.56 -2.88 -5.76
N LEU A 89 -16.94 -3.06 -4.59
CA LEU A 89 -16.82 -2.04 -3.56
C LEU A 89 -15.40 -1.95 -3.00
N VAL A 90 -14.92 -0.72 -2.80
CA VAL A 90 -13.66 -0.43 -2.11
C VAL A 90 -13.92 0.37 -0.84
N VAL A 91 -13.38 -0.12 0.28
CA VAL A 91 -13.36 0.57 1.56
C VAL A 91 -12.02 1.30 1.71
N THR A 92 -12.07 2.60 2.00
CA THR A 92 -10.87 3.46 2.05
C THR A 92 -11.01 4.57 3.11
N ASP A 93 -9.89 5.07 3.61
CA ASP A 93 -9.78 6.34 4.33
C ASP A 93 -9.89 7.58 3.41
N GLY A 94 -10.09 7.35 2.10
CA GLY A 94 -10.43 8.28 1.03
C GLY A 94 -9.52 9.49 0.86
N GLY A 95 -8.21 9.26 0.85
CA GLY A 95 -7.23 10.26 0.44
C GLY A 95 -7.44 10.78 -0.99
N SER A 96 -7.05 12.03 -1.26
CA SER A 96 -7.24 12.68 -2.57
C SER A 96 -6.44 12.00 -3.69
N GLY A 97 -5.28 11.42 -3.35
CA GLY A 97 -4.49 10.61 -4.27
C GLY A 97 -5.25 9.35 -4.71
N PHE A 98 -5.88 8.66 -3.77
CA PHE A 98 -6.70 7.47 -4.05
C PHE A 98 -7.89 7.83 -4.93
N GLU A 99 -8.66 8.86 -4.59
CA GLU A 99 -9.87 9.20 -5.35
C GLU A 99 -9.57 9.55 -6.81
N LYS A 100 -8.45 10.24 -7.06
CA LYS A 100 -7.99 10.51 -8.43
C LYS A 100 -7.62 9.22 -9.17
N ALA A 101 -6.90 8.31 -8.53
CA ALA A 101 -6.54 7.01 -9.12
C ALA A 101 -7.77 6.14 -9.38
N ARG A 102 -8.73 6.10 -8.45
CA ARG A 102 -10.00 5.37 -8.59
C ARG A 102 -10.77 5.80 -9.82
N LYS A 103 -10.93 7.11 -10.04
CA LYS A 103 -11.58 7.63 -11.26
C LYS A 103 -10.92 7.16 -12.55
N ASN A 104 -9.61 6.92 -12.53
CA ASN A 104 -8.85 6.49 -13.70
C ASN A 104 -8.86 4.98 -13.91
N ILE A 105 -8.64 4.20 -12.85
CA ILE A 105 -8.41 2.74 -12.94
C ILE A 105 -9.68 1.93 -12.64
N TRP A 106 -10.49 2.40 -11.69
CA TRP A 106 -11.71 1.73 -11.22
C TRP A 106 -12.94 2.67 -11.30
N PRO A 107 -13.26 3.21 -12.48
CA PRO A 107 -14.26 4.27 -12.61
C PRO A 107 -15.65 3.85 -12.10
N THR A 108 -16.01 2.56 -12.23
CA THR A 108 -17.30 1.99 -11.86
C THR A 108 -17.36 1.41 -10.45
N THR A 109 -16.23 1.28 -9.75
CA THR A 109 -16.18 0.71 -8.40
C THR A 109 -16.84 1.65 -7.39
N VAL A 110 -17.73 1.10 -6.55
CA VAL A 110 -18.39 1.84 -5.48
C VAL A 110 -17.40 2.13 -4.35
N VAL A 111 -17.43 3.35 -3.80
CA VAL A 111 -16.56 3.75 -2.69
C VAL A 111 -17.35 3.80 -1.40
N GLN A 112 -16.84 3.14 -0.37
CA GLN A 112 -17.27 3.32 1.00
C GLN A 112 -16.14 3.94 1.82
N ARG A 113 -16.45 5.01 2.55
CA ARG A 113 -15.53 5.54 3.57
C ARG A 113 -15.45 4.56 4.72
N CYS A 114 -14.23 4.20 5.13
CA CYS A 114 -14.00 3.36 6.29
C CYS A 114 -14.64 4.02 7.52
N THR A 115 -15.57 3.33 8.18
CA THR A 115 -16.28 3.86 9.37
C THR A 115 -15.32 4.12 10.52
N PHE A 116 -14.26 3.31 10.65
CA PHE A 116 -13.21 3.53 11.63
C PHE A 116 -12.50 4.87 11.43
N HIS A 117 -12.27 5.29 10.19
CA HIS A 117 -11.64 6.58 9.88
C HIS A 117 -12.63 7.74 9.68
N ALA A 118 -13.93 7.45 9.58
CA ALA A 118 -14.95 8.47 9.38
C ALA A 118 -15.36 9.18 10.68
N PHE A 119 -15.12 8.55 11.84
CA PHE A 119 -15.53 9.05 13.15
C PHE A 119 -14.35 9.29 14.12
N VAL A 120 -13.11 9.16 13.63
CA VAL A 120 -11.88 9.42 14.40
C VAL A 120 -11.30 10.77 14.02
#